data_AF-A0A1V6UMY2-F1
#
_entry.id   AF-A0A1V6UMY2-F1
#
_cell.length_a   1.000
_cell.length_b   1.000
_cell.length_c   1.000
_cell.angle_alpha   90.00
_cell.angle_beta   90.00
_cell.angle_gamma   90.00
#
_symmetry.space_group_name_H-M   'P 1'
#
loop_
_entity.id
_entity.type
_entity.pdbx_description
1 polymer ?
#
loop_
_entity_poly.entity_id
_entity_poly.type
_entity_poly.pdbx_seq_one_letter_code
_entity_poly.pdbx_strand_id
1 'polypeptide(L)'
;MDRRGGAPRPSMVREMANLLLEKRGTTPVLLVGENWVTNYVKRRPLLSSRFSKRYNYERAKCEDPKIITEWFNLVQKTILQFGIDPDDVYNFDETGFAMGLTATAKVISRSEFYG
;
A
#
# COMPACT_ATOMS: atom_id res chain seq x y z
N MET A 1 6.66 -4.99 -15.51
CA MET A 1 6.53 -5.89 -14.36
C MET A 1 5.09 -5.83 -13.83
N ASP A 2 4.10 -6.09 -14.70
CA ASP A 2 2.73 -5.60 -14.45
C ASP A 2 1.66 -6.67 -14.73
N ARG A 3 2.00 -7.95 -14.56
CA ARG A 3 0.98 -9.01 -14.69
C ARG A 3 0.93 -10.04 -13.56
N ARG A 4 2.03 -10.31 -12.82
CA ARG A 4 2.05 -11.36 -11.79
C ARG A 4 3.10 -11.18 -10.66
N GLY A 5 3.55 -9.96 -10.35
CA GLY A 5 4.58 -9.74 -9.32
C GLY A 5 4.30 -8.48 -8.49
N GLY A 6 4.56 -8.54 -7.19
CA GLY A 6 4.45 -7.38 -6.30
C GLY A 6 5.40 -6.25 -6.70
N ALA A 7 4.99 -5.01 -6.42
CA ALA A 7 5.80 -3.84 -6.75
C ALA A 7 7.17 -3.92 -6.03
N PRO A 8 8.29 -3.71 -6.75
CA PRO A 8 9.62 -3.85 -6.18
C PRO A 8 9.89 -2.77 -5.13
N ARG A 9 10.56 -3.17 -4.05
CA ARG A 9 11.08 -2.24 -3.04
C ARG A 9 12.32 -1.52 -3.59
N PRO A 10 12.64 -0.31 -3.08
CA PRO A 10 13.87 0.38 -3.46
C PRO A 10 15.15 -0.47 -3.32
N SER A 11 15.24 -1.31 -2.28
CA SER A 11 16.36 -2.24 -2.10
C SER A 11 16.49 -3.24 -3.24
N MET A 12 15.38 -3.83 -3.67
CA MET A 12 15.34 -4.79 -4.78
C MET A 12 15.76 -4.14 -6.10
N VAL A 13 15.33 -2.89 -6.35
CA VAL A 13 15.75 -2.14 -7.55
C VAL A 13 17.26 -1.88 -7.53
N ARG A 14 17.83 -1.58 -6.36
CA ARG A 14 19.28 -1.41 -6.19
C ARG A 14 20.04 -2.71 -6.46
N GLU A 15 19.57 -3.82 -5.91
CA GLU A 15 20.15 -5.15 -6.12
C GLU A 15 20.11 -5.55 -7.60
N MET A 16 18.96 -5.38 -8.25
CA MET A 16 18.82 -5.62 -9.69
C MET A 16 19.79 -4.78 -10.52
N ALA A 17 19.99 -3.51 -10.17
CA ALA A 17 20.94 -2.65 -10.87
C ALA A 17 22.39 -3.14 -10.70
N ASN A 18 22.78 -3.56 -9.49
CA ASN A 18 24.11 -4.13 -9.23
C ASN A 18 24.34 -5.44 -9.99
N LEU A 19 23.35 -6.34 -10.04
CA LEU A 19 23.44 -7.59 -10.80
C LEU A 19 23.63 -7.34 -12.31
N LEU A 20 22.99 -6.31 -12.86
CA LEU A 20 23.17 -5.93 -14.26
C LEU A 20 24.57 -5.34 -14.52
N LEU A 21 25.13 -4.58 -13.57
CA LEU A 21 26.48 -4.02 -13.67
C LEU A 21 27.56 -5.10 -13.59
N GLU A 22 27.37 -6.08 -12.71
CA GLU A 22 28.24 -7.26 -12.57
C GLU A 22 28.30 -8.05 -13.87
N LYS A 23 27.14 -8.35 -14.48
CA LYS A 23 27.07 -9.04 -15.78
C LYS A 23 27.69 -8.28 -16.93
N ARG A 24 27.85 -6.95 -16.81
CA ARG A 24 28.47 -6.11 -17.85
C ARG A 24 30.01 -6.21 -17.85
N GLY A 25 30.61 -6.90 -16.87
CA GLY A 25 32.04 -7.18 -16.84
C GLY A 25 32.91 -5.95 -16.55
N THR A 26 32.39 -4.97 -15.79
CA THR A 26 33.16 -3.78 -15.43
C THR A 26 34.09 -4.14 -14.26
N THR A 27 35.41 -4.16 -14.51
CA THR A 27 36.44 -4.26 -13.46
C THR A 27 36.98 -2.86 -13.18
N PRO A 28 36.90 -2.35 -11.93
CA PRO A 28 36.28 -2.93 -10.74
C PRO A 28 34.74 -2.88 -10.76
N VAL A 29 34.11 -3.77 -9.98
CA VAL A 29 32.64 -3.86 -9.86
C VAL A 29 32.11 -2.57 -9.24
N LEU A 30 31.55 -1.69 -10.07
CA LEU A 30 30.90 -0.47 -9.62
C LEU A 30 29.55 -0.83 -9.00
N LEU A 31 29.41 -0.63 -7.70
CA LEU A 31 28.12 -0.68 -7.02
C LEU A 31 27.41 0.67 -7.21
N VAL A 32 26.09 0.64 -7.39
CA VAL A 32 25.31 1.88 -7.38
C VAL A 32 25.29 2.48 -5.98
N GLY A 33 25.42 3.81 -5.90
CA GLY A 33 25.36 4.53 -4.63
C GLY A 33 24.02 4.35 -3.90
N GLU A 34 24.01 4.60 -2.58
CA GLU A 34 22.83 4.42 -1.72
C GLU A 34 21.61 5.22 -2.22
N ASN A 35 21.83 6.46 -2.65
CA ASN A 35 20.79 7.35 -3.19
C ASN A 35 20.50 7.16 -4.68
N TRP A 36 21.08 6.15 -5.33
CA TRP A 36 20.89 5.98 -6.77
C TRP A 36 19.43 5.73 -7.13
N VAL A 37 18.73 4.90 -6.37
CA VAL A 37 17.32 4.55 -6.65
C VAL A 37 16.39 5.75 -6.47
N THR A 38 16.59 6.54 -5.42
CA THR A 38 15.78 7.75 -5.18
C THR A 38 16.01 8.78 -6.28
N ASN A 39 17.26 8.99 -6.69
CA ASN A 39 17.61 9.87 -7.80
C ASN A 39 17.08 9.37 -9.15
N TYR A 40 17.15 8.06 -9.40
CA TYR A 40 16.64 7.43 -10.61
C TYR A 40 15.13 7.60 -10.76
N VAL A 41 14.37 7.39 -9.68
CA VAL A 41 12.91 7.62 -9.67
C VAL A 41 12.60 9.11 -9.87
N LYS A 42 13.30 10.02 -9.18
CA LYS A 42 13.10 11.47 -9.34
C LYS A 42 13.34 11.96 -10.78
N ARG A 43 14.31 11.38 -11.48
CA ARG A 43 14.65 11.76 -12.87
C ARG A 43 13.66 11.24 -13.91
N ARG A 44 12.81 10.26 -13.58
CA ARG A 44 11.92 9.59 -14.52
C ARG A 44 10.45 9.88 -14.16
N PRO A 45 9.75 10.79 -14.87
CA PRO A 45 8.37 11.15 -14.55
C PRO A 45 7.38 9.99 -14.70
N LEU A 46 7.76 8.93 -15.41
CA LEU A 46 6.98 7.69 -15.55
C LEU A 46 7.01 6.79 -14.30
N LEU A 47 7.88 7.08 -13.33
CA LEU A 47 8.05 6.29 -12.10
C LEU A 47 7.68 7.13 -10.87
N SER A 48 7.05 6.48 -9.90
CA SER A 48 6.74 7.09 -8.61
C SER A 48 7.04 6.13 -7.47
N SER A 49 7.41 6.67 -6.31
CA SER A 49 7.52 5.88 -5.08
C SER A 49 6.28 6.10 -4.23
N ARG A 50 5.56 5.03 -3.90
CA ARG A 50 4.35 5.07 -3.07
C ARG A 50 4.53 4.19 -1.84
N PHE A 51 3.86 4.52 -0.74
CA PHE A 51 3.78 3.62 0.41
C PHE A 51 2.63 2.65 0.17
N SER A 52 2.93 1.36 0.05
CA SER A 52 1.91 0.33 0.08
C SER A 52 1.51 0.11 1.55
N LYS A 53 0.25 0.38 1.86
CA LYS A 53 -0.37 -0.09 3.09
C LYS A 53 -0.72 -1.55 2.87
N ARG A 54 -0.16 -2.46 3.67
CA ARG A 54 -0.59 -3.85 3.66
C ARG A 54 -2.04 -3.87 4.12
N TYR A 55 -2.98 -4.19 3.24
CA TYR A 55 -4.35 -4.47 3.68
C TYR A 55 -4.26 -5.61 4.71
N ASN A 56 -4.92 -5.48 5.85
CA ASN A 56 -4.85 -6.52 6.86
C ASN A 56 -5.57 -7.75 6.31
N TYR A 57 -4.80 -8.72 5.81
CA TYR A 57 -5.32 -9.90 5.14
C TYR A 57 -6.22 -10.74 6.05
N GLU A 58 -5.99 -10.68 7.36
CA GLU A 58 -6.87 -11.30 8.35
C GLU A 58 -8.23 -10.58 8.41
N ARG A 59 -8.24 -9.25 8.30
CA ARG A 59 -9.47 -8.47 8.18
C ARG A 59 -10.24 -8.83 6.91
N ALA A 60 -9.53 -8.93 5.78
CA ALA A 60 -10.11 -9.33 4.50
C ALA A 60 -10.80 -10.69 4.53
N LYS A 61 -10.23 -11.65 5.28
CA LYS A 61 -10.79 -12.99 5.43
C LYS A 61 -12.05 -13.03 6.29
N CYS A 62 -12.16 -12.09 7.24
CA CYS A 62 -13.28 -11.98 8.15
C CYS A 62 -14.41 -11.07 7.63
N GLU A 63 -14.19 -10.37 6.52
CA GLU A 63 -15.19 -9.53 5.84
C GLU A 63 -16.13 -10.41 4.98
N ASP A 64 -17.20 -10.91 5.60
CA ASP A 64 -18.31 -11.55 4.86
C ASP A 64 -19.26 -10.47 4.33
N PRO A 65 -19.43 -10.33 2.99
CA PRO A 65 -20.33 -9.34 2.40
C PRO A 65 -21.76 -9.42 2.92
N LYS A 66 -22.25 -10.62 3.26
CA LYS A 66 -23.59 -10.81 3.80
C LYS A 66 -23.71 -10.21 5.20
N ILE A 67 -22.75 -10.49 6.07
CA ILE A 67 -22.71 -9.95 7.44
C ILE A 67 -22.62 -8.42 7.41
N ILE A 68 -21.76 -7.88 6.56
CA ILE A 68 -21.60 -6.43 6.40
C ILE A 68 -22.91 -5.80 5.92
N THR A 69 -23.55 -6.38 4.91
CA THR A 69 -24.81 -5.87 4.36
C THR A 69 -25.95 -5.94 5.38
N GLU A 70 -26.07 -7.04 6.11
CA GLU A 70 -27.06 -7.19 7.18
C GLU A 70 -26.85 -6.18 8.31
N TRP A 71 -25.60 -5.91 8.69
CA TRP A 71 -25.29 -4.87 9.67
C TRP A 71 -25.72 -3.48 9.21
N PHE A 72 -25.37 -3.07 7.99
CA PHE A 72 -25.78 -1.76 7.45
C PHE A 72 -27.31 -1.64 7.35
N ASN A 73 -27.99 -2.70 6.92
CA ASN A 73 -29.46 -2.73 6.88
C ASN A 73 -30.07 -2.56 8.27
N LEU A 74 -29.47 -3.18 9.30
CA LEU A 74 -29.92 -3.04 10.68
C LEU A 74 -29.70 -1.60 11.18
N VAL A 75 -28.53 -1.03 10.94
CA VAL A 75 -28.22 0.36 11.31
C VAL A 75 -29.21 1.33 10.67
N GLN A 76 -29.48 1.18 9.36
CA GLN A 76 -30.44 2.01 8.66
C GLN A 76 -31.85 1.88 9.23
N LYS A 77 -32.29 0.66 9.57
CA LYS A 77 -33.60 0.44 10.23
C LYS A 77 -33.67 1.14 11.58
N THR A 78 -32.61 1.06 12.38
CA THR A 78 -32.53 1.71 13.69
C THR A 78 -32.58 3.24 13.55
N ILE A 79 -31.81 3.82 12.62
CA ILE A 79 -31.84 5.27 12.35
C ILE A 79 -33.26 5.72 12.00
N LEU A 80 -33.95 5.00 11.10
CA LEU A 80 -35.32 5.31 10.72
C LEU A 80 -36.33 5.11 11.85
N GLN A 81 -36.19 4.06 12.65
CA GLN A 81 -37.09 3.75 13.76
C GLN A 81 -37.03 4.80 14.87
N PHE A 82 -35.83 5.28 15.18
CA PHE A 82 -35.61 6.25 16.25
C PHE A 82 -35.53 7.70 15.76
N GLY A 83 -35.63 7.92 14.44
CA GLY A 83 -35.55 9.25 13.84
C GLY A 83 -34.22 9.95 14.14
N ILE A 84 -33.12 9.20 14.13
CA ILE A 84 -31.78 9.73 14.45
C ILE A 84 -31.36 10.68 13.32
N ASP A 85 -31.02 11.92 13.68
CA ASP A 85 -30.51 12.89 12.71
C ASP A 85 -29.13 12.43 12.21
N PRO A 86 -28.83 12.53 10.91
CA PRO A 86 -27.48 12.28 10.41
C PRO A 86 -26.38 13.04 11.16
N ASP A 87 -26.66 14.24 11.69
CA ASP A 87 -25.73 15.05 12.48
C ASP A 87 -25.47 14.46 13.87
N ASP A 88 -26.35 13.58 14.36
CA ASP A 88 -26.21 12.85 15.63
C ASP A 88 -25.53 11.48 15.47
N VAL A 89 -25.00 11.16 14.29
CA VAL A 89 -24.24 9.93 14.03
C VAL A 89 -22.76 10.18 14.28
N TYR A 90 -22.27 9.76 15.45
CA TYR A 90 -20.86 9.88 15.82
C TYR A 90 -20.11 8.58 15.52
N ASN A 91 -18.96 8.69 14.86
CA ASN A 91 -18.03 7.57 14.74
C ASN A 91 -17.33 7.37 16.08
N PHE A 92 -17.57 6.24 16.74
CA PHE A 92 -16.84 5.87 17.95
C PHE A 92 -15.62 5.03 17.56
N ASP A 93 -14.57 5.69 17.07
CA ASP A 93 -13.27 5.05 16.87
C ASP A 93 -12.39 5.25 18.11
N GLU A 94 -12.21 4.18 18.88
CA GLU A 94 -11.33 4.16 20.03
C GLU A 94 -9.89 4.50 19.61
N THR A 95 -9.47 5.73 19.92
CA THR A 95 -8.08 6.17 19.82
C THR A 95 -7.31 5.61 21.03
N GLY A 96 -6.93 4.33 21.02
CA GLY A 96 -6.49 3.71 22.28
C GLY A 96 -5.48 2.57 22.26
N PHE A 97 -5.44 1.72 21.24
CA PHE A 97 -4.38 0.71 21.11
C PHE A 97 -4.08 0.49 19.64
N ALA A 98 -2.82 0.68 19.26
CA ALA A 98 -2.32 0.40 17.91
C ALA A 98 -2.35 -1.11 17.61
N MET A 99 -3.55 -1.71 17.54
CA MET A 99 -3.76 -3.05 17.01
C MET A 99 -3.69 -2.98 15.49
N GLY A 100 -2.47 -3.16 14.98
CA GLY A 100 -2.20 -3.20 13.56
C GLY A 100 -1.15 -2.18 13.17
N LEU A 101 0.09 -2.40 13.62
CA LEU A 101 1.28 -1.96 12.87
C LEU A 101 1.25 -2.64 11.49
N THR A 102 0.37 -2.17 10.62
CA THR A 102 0.36 -2.52 9.21
C THR A 102 1.60 -1.88 8.62
N ALA A 103 2.70 -2.63 8.65
CA ALA A 103 4.00 -2.16 8.22
C ALA A 103 3.89 -1.56 6.81
N THR A 104 3.95 -0.24 6.74
CA THR A 104 3.93 0.50 5.48
C THR A 104 5.25 0.23 4.75
N ALA A 105 5.19 -0.33 3.56
CA ALA A 105 6.38 -0.59 2.75
C ALA A 105 6.45 0.42 1.60
N LYS A 106 7.60 1.08 1.43
CA LYS A 106 7.85 1.92 0.26
C LYS A 106 8.10 1.04 -0.97
N VAL A 107 7.31 1.22 -2.02
CA VAL A 107 7.38 0.49 -3.28
C VAL A 107 7.54 1.46 -4.45
N ILE A 108 8.12 0.98 -5.55
CA ILE A 108 8.27 1.74 -6.79
C ILE A 108 7.22 1.25 -7.79
N SER A 109 6.40 2.16 -8.30
CA SER A 109 5.33 1.90 -9.26
C SER A 109 5.44 2.83 -10.47
N ARG A 110 4.61 2.59 -11.49
CA ARG A 110 4.36 3.60 -12.52
C ARG A 110 3.67 4.82 -11.91
N SER A 111 3.90 6.00 -12.49
CA SER A 111 3.27 7.24 -12.06
C SER A 111 1.75 7.20 -12.26
N GLU A 112 1.29 6.64 -13.38
CA GLU A 112 -0.12 6.53 -13.80
C GLU A 112 -0.92 5.42 -13.12
N PHE A 113 -0.32 4.65 -12.19
CA PHE A 113 -1.05 3.58 -11.53
C PHE A 113 -2.06 4.16 -10.52
N TYR A 114 -3.32 4.24 -10.94
CA TYR A 114 -4.49 4.32 -10.08
C TYR A 114 -4.74 2.91 -9.55
N GLY A 115 -4.33 2.66 -8.31
CA GLY A 115 -4.72 1.49 -7.53
C GLY A 115 -5.69 1.93 -6.45
#